data_AF-A0A8C3J9A8-F1
#
_entry.id   AF-A0A8C3J9A8-F1
#
_cell.length_a   1.000
_cell.length_b   1.000
_cell.length_c   1.000
_cell.angle_alpha   90.00
_cell.angle_beta   90.00
_cell.angle_gamma   90.00
#
_symmetry.space_group_name_H-M   'P 1'
#
loop_
_entity.id
_entity.type
_entity.pdbx_description
1 polymer ?
#
loop_
_entity_poly.entity_id
_entity_poly.type
_entity_poly.pdbx_seq_one_letter_code
_entity_poly.pdbx_strand_id
1 'polypeptide(L)'
;MAVPPPRKRKSRAARGGWRMAAAAAAERHLELLREEREAELAESRAWQESISLKELQRRGVCLLKLQAATQRTGLYGRLLITFQPRKYDSDAELPSNSFGPGK
;
A
#
# COMPACT_ATOMS: atom_id res chain seq x y z
N MET A 1 -25.04 58.40 12.72
CA MET A 1 -24.95 56.93 12.85
C MET A 1 -25.00 56.32 11.45
N ALA A 2 -23.91 55.70 10.98
CA ALA A 2 -23.85 55.08 9.66
C ALA A 2 -24.30 53.62 9.74
N VAL A 3 -25.28 53.24 8.93
CA VAL A 3 -25.79 51.86 8.82
C VAL A 3 -24.74 51.00 8.10
N PRO A 4 -24.31 49.85 8.65
CA PRO A 4 -23.32 49.00 7.99
C PRO A 4 -23.92 48.29 6.76
N PRO A 5 -23.13 48.03 5.71
CA PRO A 5 -23.61 47.42 4.49
C PRO A 5 -24.00 45.94 4.70
N PRO A 6 -24.98 45.43 3.95
CA PRO A 6 -25.43 44.04 4.10
C PRO A 6 -24.34 43.07 3.65
N ARG A 7 -24.01 42.10 4.53
CA ARG A 7 -23.08 41.00 4.21
C ARG A 7 -23.71 40.11 3.13
N LYS A 8 -23.12 40.09 1.94
CA LYS A 8 -23.54 39.20 0.83
C LYS A 8 -23.41 37.74 1.26
N ARG A 9 -24.56 37.10 1.53
CA ARG A 9 -24.66 35.68 1.89
C ARG A 9 -24.40 34.86 0.62
N LYS A 10 -23.28 34.14 0.53
CA LYS A 10 -22.98 33.26 -0.63
C LYS A 10 -24.21 32.39 -0.96
N SER A 11 -24.65 32.44 -2.21
CA SER A 11 -25.86 31.75 -2.67
C SER A 11 -25.76 30.23 -2.41
N ARG A 12 -26.89 29.59 -2.10
CA ARG A 12 -26.96 28.12 -1.90
C ARG A 12 -26.46 27.36 -3.15
N ALA A 13 -26.71 27.91 -4.34
CA ALA A 13 -26.24 27.36 -5.62
C ALA A 13 -24.71 27.28 -5.72
N ALA A 14 -23.98 28.32 -5.31
CA ALA A 14 -22.51 28.31 -5.31
C ALA A 14 -21.91 27.25 -4.38
N ARG A 15 -22.60 26.88 -3.29
CA ARG A 15 -22.20 25.79 -2.39
C ARG A 15 -22.50 24.40 -2.94
N GLY A 16 -23.55 24.25 -3.76
CA GLY A 16 -23.88 23.00 -4.44
C GLY A 16 -22.89 22.67 -5.55
N GLY A 17 -22.50 23.67 -6.35
CA GLY A 17 -21.53 23.48 -7.44
C GLY A 17 -20.16 22.98 -6.96
N TRP A 18 -19.66 23.50 -5.83
CA TRP A 18 -18.37 23.08 -5.28
C TRP A 18 -18.38 21.64 -4.73
N ARG A 19 -19.52 21.19 -4.19
CA ARG A 19 -19.71 19.81 -3.74
C ARG A 19 -19.74 18.83 -4.89
N MET A 20 -20.44 19.17 -5.97
CA MET A 20 -20.49 18.34 -7.18
C MET A 20 -19.11 18.25 -7.85
N ALA A 21 -18.38 19.36 -7.94
CA ALA A 21 -17.02 19.36 -8.46
C ALA A 21 -16.07 18.52 -7.60
N ALA A 22 -16.17 18.61 -6.26
CA ALA A 22 -15.36 17.79 -5.36
C ALA A 22 -15.69 16.30 -5.46
N ALA A 23 -16.98 15.94 -5.58
CA ALA A 23 -17.41 14.55 -5.76
C ALA A 23 -16.89 13.98 -7.09
N ALA A 24 -17.08 14.70 -8.19
CA ALA A 24 -16.57 14.29 -9.50
C ALA A 24 -15.03 14.14 -9.51
N ALA A 25 -14.31 15.04 -8.83
CA ALA A 25 -12.87 14.92 -8.68
C ALA A 25 -12.47 13.67 -7.89
N ALA A 26 -13.16 13.36 -6.79
CA ALA A 26 -12.90 12.17 -5.99
C ALA A 26 -13.19 10.87 -6.77
N GLU A 27 -14.29 10.83 -7.52
CA GLU A 27 -14.63 9.70 -8.40
C GLU A 27 -13.55 9.49 -9.45
N ARG A 28 -13.09 10.56 -10.09
CA ARG A 28 -12.00 10.48 -11.06
C ARG A 28 -10.70 9.98 -10.45
N HIS A 29 -10.33 10.45 -9.26
CA HIS A 29 -9.12 9.95 -8.58
C HIS A 29 -9.26 8.47 -8.21
N LEU A 30 -10.46 8.04 -7.82
CA LEU A 30 -10.71 6.66 -7.47
C LEU A 30 -10.60 5.73 -8.70
N GLU A 31 -11.03 6.19 -9.87
CA GLU A 31 -10.83 5.49 -11.15
C GLU A 31 -9.34 5.34 -11.47
N LEU A 32 -8.58 6.44 -11.41
CA LEU A 32 -7.13 6.41 -11.66
C LEU A 32 -6.38 5.46 -10.70
N LEU A 33 -6.72 5.49 -9.41
CA LEU A 33 -6.11 4.59 -8.42
C LEU A 33 -6.41 3.12 -8.70
N ARG A 34 -7.58 2.80 -9.29
CA ARG A 34 -7.90 1.44 -9.69
C ARG A 34 -7.05 0.99 -10.87
N GLU A 35 -6.89 1.85 -11.87
CA GLU A 35 -6.03 1.58 -13.03
C GLU A 35 -4.57 1.35 -12.60
N GLU A 36 -4.04 2.20 -11.73
CA GLU A 36 -2.69 2.03 -11.16
C GLU A 36 -2.56 0.68 -10.43
N ARG A 37 -3.53 0.35 -9.58
CA ARG A 37 -3.53 -0.91 -8.83
C ARG A 37 -3.60 -2.13 -9.75
N GLU A 38 -4.42 -2.08 -10.79
CA GLU A 38 -4.54 -3.18 -11.76
C GLU A 38 -3.23 -3.36 -12.55
N ALA A 39 -2.59 -2.27 -12.94
CA ALA A 39 -1.28 -2.30 -13.59
C ALA A 39 -0.20 -2.92 -12.68
N GLU A 40 -0.11 -2.51 -11.41
CA GLU A 40 0.83 -3.09 -10.43
C GLU A 40 0.60 -4.60 -10.21
N LEU A 41 -0.66 -5.02 -10.14
CA LEU A 41 -1.01 -6.44 -9.98
C LEU A 41 -0.66 -7.25 -11.23
N ALA A 42 -0.92 -6.72 -12.42
CA ALA A 42 -0.59 -7.38 -13.68
C ALA A 42 0.92 -7.56 -13.83
N GLU A 43 1.71 -6.53 -13.54
CA GLU A 43 3.17 -6.61 -13.52
C GLU A 43 3.65 -7.66 -12.50
N SER A 44 3.17 -7.58 -11.26
CA SER A 44 3.57 -8.50 -10.19
C SER A 44 3.30 -9.97 -10.56
N ARG A 45 2.17 -10.27 -11.22
CA ARG A 45 1.84 -11.62 -11.69
C ARG A 45 2.77 -12.07 -12.81
N ALA A 46 3.00 -11.22 -13.80
CA ALA A 46 3.90 -11.55 -14.91
C ALA A 46 5.31 -11.91 -14.40
N TRP A 47 5.81 -11.19 -13.40
CA TRP A 47 7.11 -11.49 -12.77
C TRP A 47 7.12 -12.82 -12.01
N GLN A 48 6.05 -13.12 -11.25
CA GLN A 48 5.94 -14.39 -10.52
C GLN A 48 5.86 -15.60 -11.45
N GLU A 49 5.21 -15.46 -12.59
CA GLU A 49 4.99 -16.56 -13.55
C GLU A 49 6.16 -16.77 -14.50
N SER A 50 6.90 -15.71 -14.87
CA SER A 50 7.95 -15.78 -15.89
C SER A 50 9.36 -16.00 -15.34
N ILE A 51 9.61 -15.77 -14.05
CA ILE A 51 10.95 -15.79 -13.46
C ILE A 51 11.07 -16.88 -12.40
N SER A 52 12.18 -17.64 -12.44
CA SER A 52 12.42 -18.66 -11.42
C SER A 52 12.54 -18.04 -10.01
N LEU A 53 12.05 -18.76 -8.99
CA LEU A 53 12.08 -18.32 -7.60
C LEU A 53 13.50 -17.95 -7.10
N LYS A 54 14.54 -18.63 -7.60
CA LYS A 54 15.94 -18.32 -7.25
C LYS A 54 16.38 -16.96 -7.78
N GLU A 55 15.93 -16.60 -8.98
CA GLU A 55 16.25 -15.32 -9.59
C GLU A 55 15.48 -14.18 -8.92
N LEU A 56 14.22 -14.41 -8.53
CA LEU A 56 13.48 -13.47 -7.68
C LEU A 56 14.18 -13.22 -6.34
N GLN A 57 14.77 -14.25 -5.74
CA GLN A 57 15.57 -14.09 -4.52
C GLN A 57 16.86 -13.31 -4.76
N ARG A 58 17.55 -13.51 -5.89
CA ARG A 58 18.74 -12.70 -6.25
C ARG A 58 18.42 -11.23 -6.44
N ARG A 59 17.22 -10.92 -6.95
CA ARG A 59 16.72 -9.55 -7.09
C ARG A 59 16.24 -8.94 -5.76
N GLY A 60 16.19 -9.73 -4.68
CA GLY A 60 15.83 -9.25 -3.35
C GLY A 60 14.32 -9.11 -3.10
N VAL A 61 13.48 -9.63 -3.99
CA VAL A 61 12.00 -9.54 -3.91
C VAL A 61 11.33 -10.82 -3.42
N CYS A 62 12.11 -11.87 -3.15
CA CYS A 62 11.62 -13.14 -2.62
C CYS A 62 12.62 -13.75 -1.63
N LEU A 63 12.15 -14.37 -0.54
CA LEU A 63 12.99 -15.12 0.39
C LEU A 63 12.53 -16.57 0.44
N LEU A 64 13.45 -17.51 0.20
CA LEU A 64 13.17 -18.93 0.20
C LEU A 64 13.84 -19.64 1.38
N LYS A 65 13.31 -20.83 1.73
CA LYS A 65 13.88 -21.74 2.75
C LYS A 65 14.00 -21.10 4.14
N LEU A 66 13.01 -20.28 4.48
CA LEU A 66 12.84 -19.79 5.83
C LEU A 66 12.12 -20.84 6.70
N GLN A 67 12.35 -20.78 8.00
CA GLN A 67 11.65 -21.55 9.02
C GLN A 67 11.04 -20.60 10.05
N ALA A 68 9.89 -20.98 10.63
CA ALA A 68 9.26 -20.20 11.69
C ALA A 68 10.08 -20.37 12.99
N ALA A 69 10.61 -19.27 13.51
CA ALA A 69 11.37 -19.24 14.76
C ALA A 69 10.45 -19.01 15.97
N THR A 70 9.59 -18.01 15.86
CA THR A 70 8.66 -17.63 16.95
C THR A 70 7.31 -17.25 16.38
N GLN A 71 6.25 -17.59 17.10
CA GLN A 71 4.88 -17.23 16.76
C GLN A 71 4.19 -16.66 18.00
N ARG A 72 3.53 -15.50 17.85
CA ARG A 72 2.83 -14.83 18.95
C ARG A 72 1.64 -14.03 18.45
N THR A 73 0.67 -13.79 19.32
CA THR A 73 -0.44 -12.87 19.04
C THR A 73 0.05 -11.43 19.14
N GLY A 74 -0.06 -10.69 18.04
CA GLY A 74 0.25 -9.26 17.96
C GLY A 74 -0.98 -8.36 18.13
N LEU A 75 -0.79 -7.09 17.79
CA LEU A 75 -1.85 -6.08 17.87
C LEU A 75 -3.02 -6.41 16.93
N TYR A 76 -4.22 -6.02 17.35
CA TYR A 76 -5.46 -6.25 16.59
C TYR A 76 -5.77 -7.74 16.33
N GLY A 77 -5.30 -8.64 17.20
CA GLY A 77 -5.52 -10.08 17.05
C GLY A 77 -4.75 -10.71 15.88
N ARG A 78 -3.79 -9.99 15.29
CA ARG A 78 -3.00 -10.50 14.15
C ARG A 78 -1.90 -11.43 14.64
N LEU A 79 -1.68 -12.53 13.93
CA LEU A 79 -0.58 -13.43 14.22
C LEU A 79 0.76 -12.85 13.74
N LEU A 80 1.74 -12.77 14.62
CA LEU A 80 3.11 -12.40 14.28
C LEU A 80 3.98 -13.65 14.25
N ILE A 81 4.61 -13.89 13.10
CA ILE A 81 5.56 -14.98 12.89
C ILE A 81 6.90 -14.38 12.52
N THR A 82 7.94 -14.76 13.27
CA THR A 82 9.33 -14.42 12.93
C THR A 82 9.92 -15.58 12.15
N PHE A 83 10.46 -15.28 10.97
CA PHE A 83 11.10 -16.26 10.10
C PHE A 83 12.61 -16.10 10.13
N GLN A 84 13.34 -17.21 10.17
CA GLN A 84 14.81 -17.25 10.11
C GLN A 84 15.30 -18.21 9.02
N PRO A 85 16.55 -18.10 8.55
CA PRO A 85 17.13 -19.07 7.62
C PRO A 85 17.09 -20.51 8.17
N ARG A 86 16.78 -21.49 7.32
CA ARG A 86 16.74 -22.92 7.74
C ARG A 86 18.11 -23.59 7.82
N LYS A 87 19.09 -23.13 7.03
CA LYS A 87 20.35 -23.86 6.78
C LYS A 87 21.59 -23.27 7.47
N TYR A 88 21.48 -22.08 8.02
CA TYR A 88 22.60 -21.37 8.59
C TYR A 88 22.33 -21.13 10.09
N ASP A 89 23.38 -20.91 10.87
CA ASP A 89 23.29 -20.62 12.31
C ASP A 89 22.25 -19.52 12.58
N SER A 90 21.72 -19.46 13.81
CA SER A 90 20.70 -18.46 14.19
C SER A 90 21.13 -17.01 13.90
N ASP A 91 22.43 -16.77 13.79
CA ASP A 91 23.05 -15.47 13.51
C ASP A 91 23.28 -15.20 12.01
N ALA A 92 22.82 -16.11 11.14
CA ALA A 92 23.01 -15.95 9.71
C ALA A 92 22.05 -14.93 9.12
N GLU A 93 22.62 -13.97 8.41
CA GLU A 93 21.88 -12.89 7.79
C GLU A 93 21.02 -13.36 6.60
N LEU A 94 19.90 -12.67 6.40
CA LEU A 94 19.08 -12.86 5.21
C LEU A 94 19.85 -12.39 3.97
N PRO A 95 19.63 -13.04 2.80
CA PRO A 95 20.12 -12.50 1.52
C PRO A 95 19.72 -11.04 1.35
N SER A 96 20.57 -10.24 0.69
CA SER A 96 20.26 -8.84 0.36
C SER A 96 18.89 -8.72 -0.29
N ASN A 97 18.04 -7.86 0.27
CA ASN A 97 16.63 -7.78 -0.09
C ASN A 97 16.08 -6.36 0.09
N SER A 98 14.90 -6.12 -0.47
CA SER A 98 14.19 -4.85 -0.39
C SER A 98 12.95 -4.92 0.51
N PHE A 99 12.88 -5.86 1.46
CA PHE A 99 11.74 -5.98 2.38
C PHE A 99 11.83 -4.88 3.46
N GLY A 100 10.79 -4.04 3.50
CA GLY A 100 10.63 -2.99 4.49
C GLY A 100 9.39 -3.22 5.36
N PRO A 101 9.31 -2.59 6.55
CA PRO A 101 8.12 -2.65 7.38
C PRO A 101 6.87 -2.17 6.60
N GLY A 102 5.80 -2.96 6.63
CA GLY A 102 4.52 -2.63 6.00
C GLY A 102 4.40 -2.98 4.52
N LYS A 103 5.41 -3.63 3.93
CA LYS A 103 5.37 -4.24 2.59
C LYS A 103 4.88 -5.68 2.65
#